data_AF-A0A6P2AJ40-F1
#
_entry.id   AF-A0A6P2AJ40-F1
#
_cell.length_a   1.000
_cell.length_b   1.000
_cell.length_c   1.000
_cell.angle_alpha   90.00
_cell.angle_beta   90.00
_cell.angle_gamma   90.00
#
_symmetry.space_group_name_H-M   'P 1'
#
loop_
_entity.id
_entity.type
_entity.pdbx_description
1 polymer ?
#
loop_
_entity_poly.entity_id
_entity_poly.type
_entity_poly.pdbx_seq_one_letter_code
_entity_poly.pdbx_strand_id
1 'polypeptide(L)' 'MDKTELVARFKTIESQREYLVKLLEKPSLGTLRLDVNQALEELDELIEEFDQVFPGEKSL' A
#
# COMPACT_ATOMS: atom_id res chain seq x y z
N MET A 1 -4.52 -3.50 20.44
CA MET A 1 -3.81 -2.62 19.51
C MET A 1 -4.21 -1.20 19.79
N ASP A 2 -3.25 -0.34 20.10
CA ASP A 2 -3.50 1.09 20.26
C ASP A 2 -3.33 1.84 18.92
N LYS A 3 -3.66 3.14 18.90
CA LYS A 3 -3.56 3.98 17.69
C LYS A 3 -2.13 3.98 17.14
N THR A 4 -1.14 4.11 18.00
CA THR A 4 0.28 4.21 17.62
C THR A 4 0.73 2.92 16.93
N GLU A 5 0.35 1.77 17.47
CA GLU A 5 0.63 0.46 16.90
C GLU A 5 -0.07 0.28 15.54
N LEU A 6 -1.31 0.76 15.39
CA LEU A 6 -2.04 0.71 14.12
C LEU A 6 -1.40 1.57 13.04
N VAL A 7 -1.03 2.81 13.37
CA VAL A 7 -0.33 3.72 12.43
C VAL A 7 1.01 3.13 12.01
N ALA A 8 1.80 2.59 12.95
CA ALA A 8 3.09 1.96 12.63
C ALA A 8 2.94 0.75 11.70
N ARG A 9 1.93 -0.10 11.93
CA ARG A 9 1.60 -1.21 11.03
C ARG A 9 1.17 -0.72 9.65
N PHE A 10 0.33 0.31 9.59
CA PHE A 10 -0.08 0.91 8.32
C PHE A 10 1.14 1.43 7.53
N LYS A 11 2.04 2.20 8.16
CA LYS A 11 3.27 2.69 7.50
C LYS A 11 4.16 1.57 6.93
N THR A 12 4.16 0.40 7.58
CA THR A 12 4.87 -0.78 7.08
C THR A 12 4.20 -1.40 5.84
N ILE A 13 2.87 -1.33 5.77
CA ILE A 13 2.08 -1.80 4.63
C ILE A 13 2.19 -0.80 3.47
N GLU A 14 2.03 0.49 3.74
CA GLU A 14 2.20 1.60 2.79
C GLU A 14 3.55 1.50 2.04
N SER A 15 4.63 1.18 2.76
CA SER A 15 5.96 1.05 2.14
C SER A 15 6.07 -0.07 1.10
N GLN A 16 5.14 -1.04 1.08
CA GLN A 16 5.13 -2.12 0.08
C GLN A 16 4.65 -1.63 -1.29
N ARG A 17 3.96 -0.49 -1.35
CA ARG A 17 3.49 0.10 -2.60
C ARG A 17 4.63 0.34 -3.58
N GLU A 18 5.73 0.95 -3.13
CA GLU A 18 6.89 1.22 -3.99
C GLU A 18 7.50 -0.08 -4.55
N TYR A 19 7.51 -1.14 -3.75
CA TYR A 19 7.97 -2.46 -4.19
C TYR A 19 7.10 -3.02 -5.31
N LEU A 20 5.78 -2.92 -5.20
CA LEU A 20 4.84 -3.42 -6.20
C LEU A 20 4.90 -2.60 -7.50
N VAL A 21 5.08 -1.28 -7.43
CA VAL A 21 5.32 -0.43 -8.60
C VAL A 21 6.58 -0.89 -9.35
N LYS A 22 7.70 -1.07 -8.64
CA LYS A 22 8.95 -1.60 -9.22
C LYS A 22 8.78 -3.00 -9.79
N LEU A 23 7.88 -3.80 -9.20
CA LEU A 23 7.60 -5.15 -9.69
C LEU A 23 6.89 -5.11 -11.05
N LEU A 24 5.96 -4.18 -11.27
CA LEU A 24 5.27 -3.98 -12.56
C LEU A 24 6.20 -3.56 -13.71
N GLU A 25 7.33 -2.93 -13.40
CA GLU A 25 8.34 -2.57 -14.39
C GLU A 25 9.03 -3.80 -14.99
N LYS A 26 8.97 -4.96 -14.32
CA LYS A 26 9.60 -6.21 -14.79
C LYS A 26 8.81 -6.81 -15.97
N PRO A 27 9.42 -6.97 -17.15
CA PRO A 27 8.77 -7.60 -18.30
C PRO A 27 8.45 -9.08 -18.05
N SER A 28 9.25 -9.74 -17.21
CA SER A 28 9.12 -11.17 -16.88
C SER A 28 8.06 -11.51 -15.84
N LEU A 29 7.25 -10.53 -15.40
CA LEU A 29 6.25 -10.73 -14.34
C LEU A 29 5.12 -11.68 -14.77
N GLY A 30 4.85 -11.80 -16.08
CA GLY A 30 3.89 -12.75 -16.62
C GLY A 30 2.48 -12.55 -16.03
N THR A 31 1.86 -13.65 -15.59
CA THR A 31 0.49 -13.65 -15.06
C THR A 31 0.36 -12.89 -13.74
N LEU A 32 1.44 -12.78 -12.95
CA LEU A 32 1.45 -12.04 -11.68
C LEU A 32 1.20 -10.54 -11.87
N ARG A 33 1.30 -10.02 -13.10
CA ARG A 33 1.01 -8.61 -13.39
C ARG A 33 -0.43 -8.24 -13.00
N LEU A 34 -1.39 -9.13 -13.22
CA LEU A 34 -2.78 -8.89 -12.82
C LEU A 34 -2.89 -8.78 -11.30
N ASP A 35 -2.32 -9.74 -10.57
CA ASP A 35 -2.35 -9.79 -9.11
C ASP A 35 -1.63 -8.57 -8.49
N VAL A 36 -0.51 -8.14 -9.08
CA VAL A 36 0.25 -6.96 -8.61
C VAL A 36 -0.51 -5.66 -8.86
N ASN A 37 -1.21 -5.54 -9.99
CA ASN A 37 -2.09 -4.39 -10.23
C ASN A 37 -3.24 -4.36 -9.21
N GLN A 38 -3.89 -5.49 -8.96
CA GLN A 38 -4.96 -5.58 -7.96
C GLN A 38 -4.45 -5.22 -6.56
N ALA A 39 -3.29 -5.74 -6.16
CA ALA A 39 -2.71 -5.41 -4.86
C ALA A 39 -2.36 -3.92 -4.72
N LEU A 40 -1.97 -3.25 -5.81
CA LEU A 40 -1.74 -1.80 -5.82
C LEU A 40 -3.05 -1.02 -5.68
N GLU A 41 -4.13 -1.43 -6.34
CA GLU A 41 -5.46 -0.83 -6.19
C GLU A 41 -5.95 -0.96 -4.74
N GLU A 42 -5.86 -2.16 -4.15
CA GLU A 42 -6.24 -2.39 -2.75
C GLU A 42 -5.39 -1.57 -1.76
N LEU A 43 -4.10 -1.38 -2.05
CA LEU A 43 -3.22 -0.53 -1.23
C LEU A 43 -3.56 0.95 -1.35
N ASP A 44 -3.86 1.43 -2.56
CA ASP A 44 -4.26 2.82 -2.80
C ASP A 44 -5.59 3.13 -2.10
N GLU A 45 -6.58 2.23 -2.19
CA GLU A 45 -7.83 2.33 -1.42
C GLU A 45 -7.59 2.36 0.09
N LEU A 46 -6.74 1.45 0.61
CA LEU A 46 -6.39 1.41 2.03
C LEU A 46 -5.70 2.69 2.49
N ILE A 47 -4.85 3.29 1.65
CA ILE A 47 -4.17 4.55 1.92
C ILE A 47 -5.19 5.70 2.03
N GLU A 48 -6.13 5.78 1.08
CA GLU A 48 -7.19 6.79 1.12
C GLU A 48 -8.06 6.65 2.38
N GLU A 49 -8.47 5.43 2.73
CA GLU A 49 -9.23 5.16 3.95
C GLU A 49 -8.45 5.56 5.21
N PHE A 50 -7.15 5.23 5.26
CA PHE A 50 -6.31 5.60 6.39
C PHE A 50 -6.21 7.11 6.56
N ASP A 51 -6.01 7.87 5.48
CA ASP A 51 -5.93 9.33 5.52
C ASP A 51 -7.24 9.98 5.99
N GLN A 52 -8.38 9.38 5.66
CA GLN A 52 -9.69 9.83 6.14
C GLN A 52 -9.88 9.56 7.64
N VAL A 53 -9.42 8.40 8.13
CA VAL A 53 -9.56 8.00 9.53
C VAL A 53 -8.53 8.70 10.44
N PHE A 54 -7.32 8.94 9.92
CA PHE A 54 -6.19 9.50 10.66
C PHE A 54 -5.61 10.76 9.96
N PRO A 55 -6.38 11.85 9.81
CA PRO A 55 -5.96 13.02 9.03
C PRO A 55 -4.72 13.76 9.56
N GLY A 56 -4.30 13.48 10.80
CA GLY A 56 -3.07 14.01 11.42
C GLY A 56 -1.82 13.13 11.23
N GLU A 57 -1.96 11.93 10.66
CA GLU A 57 -0.90 10.92 10.50
C GLU A 57 -0.60 10.63 9.02
N LYS A 58 -0.93 11.58 8.13
CA LYS A 58 -1.03 11.40 6.68
C LYS A 58 0.01 10.46 6.08
N SER A 59 -0.47 9.65 5.16
CA SER A 59 0.31 8.95 4.14
C SER A 59 1.33 9.89 3.46
N LEU A 60 2.53 9.36 3.15
CA LEU A 60 3.67 10.13 2.58
C LEU A 60 3.81 9.88 1.08
#